data_AF-A0A0A0NQL5-F1
#
_entry.id   AF-A0A0A0NQL5-F1
#
_cell.length_a   1.000
_cell.length_b   1.000
_cell.length_c   1.000
_cell.angle_alpha   90.00
_cell.angle_beta   90.00
_cell.angle_gamma   90.00
#
_symmetry.space_group_name_H-M   'P 1'
#
loop_
_entity.id
_entity.type
_entity.pdbx_description
1 polymer ?
#
loop_
_entity_poly.entity_id
_entity_poly.type
_entity_poly.pdbx_seq_one_letter_code
_entity_poly.pdbx_strand_id
1 'polypeptide(L)'
;MYATALPLAAYSAAIALDEPFRFDVGHVPGDRPADLAREALGLLGDDPVAVRAGLRPGAADRLDDAAARQLLRAVLTVREPGPLSTGTARVLDAFLVGERLARDTVDATSLPTVRDTIPHTTYRADDRTALWQGDITTLGADAVVNAANSALLGCFAPMHPCIDNAVHAAAGPRLRADCHTIMSLQGHPEPTGTAKITRGYHLPARYVLHTVGPIVDGPVLTLHQRALASAYRACLDLAAEVDGIRSVAFCGISTGVFGYPRTPAARIALDTVADWLDLHPERFDRVIYNVYTDDDLAAYRHALTEGTRPR
;
A
#
# COMPACT_ATOMS: atom_id res chain seq x y z
N MET A 1 -14.66 16.05 21.50
CA MET A 1 -13.53 16.48 20.68
C MET A 1 -13.38 15.47 19.56
N TYR A 2 -13.47 15.88 18.29
CA TYR A 2 -13.07 15.01 17.19
C TYR A 2 -11.55 14.86 17.29
N ALA A 3 -11.06 13.62 17.44
CA ALA A 3 -9.63 13.37 17.53
C ALA A 3 -8.97 13.77 16.20
N THR A 4 -8.03 14.70 16.25
CA THR A 4 -7.30 15.20 15.08
C THR A 4 -6.18 14.23 14.72
N ALA A 5 -5.99 13.94 13.44
CA ALA A 5 -4.87 13.10 12.98
C ALA A 5 -3.53 13.68 13.44
N LEU A 6 -2.61 12.82 13.90
CA LEU A 6 -1.25 13.21 14.26
C LEU A 6 -0.53 13.79 13.03
N PRO A 7 -0.02 15.04 13.07
CA PRO A 7 0.60 15.69 11.92
C PRO A 7 1.96 15.06 11.58
N LEU A 8 2.38 15.17 10.32
CA LEU A 8 3.62 14.55 9.82
C LEU A 8 4.86 14.90 10.66
N ALA A 9 5.03 16.19 10.96
CA ALA A 9 6.16 16.70 11.74
C ALA A 9 6.26 16.10 13.17
N ALA A 10 5.17 15.53 13.69
CA ALA A 10 5.17 14.90 15.02
C ALA A 10 5.70 13.46 15.00
N TYR A 11 5.82 12.80 13.84
CA TYR A 11 6.27 11.41 13.77
C TYR A 11 7.32 11.09 12.70
N SER A 12 7.57 11.95 11.71
CA SER A 12 8.48 11.66 10.58
C SER A 12 9.88 11.22 11.05
N ALA A 13 10.45 11.91 12.04
CA ALA A 13 11.74 11.57 12.62
C ALA A 13 11.72 10.23 13.38
N ALA A 14 10.61 9.89 14.04
CA ALA A 14 10.49 8.66 14.83
C ALA A 14 10.51 7.39 13.96
N ILE A 15 10.15 7.52 12.69
CA ILE A 15 10.17 6.43 11.69
C ILE A 15 11.27 6.60 10.65
N ALA A 16 12.18 7.56 10.85
CA ALA A 16 13.25 7.91 9.92
C ALA A 16 12.76 8.06 8.47
N LEU A 17 11.64 8.78 8.27
CA LEU A 17 10.97 8.93 6.97
C LEU A 17 11.88 9.56 5.90
N ASP A 18 12.72 10.51 6.32
CA ASP A 18 13.62 11.27 5.43
C ASP A 18 14.91 10.50 5.11
N GLU A 19 15.14 9.35 5.75
CA GLU A 19 16.31 8.52 5.52
C GLU A 19 16.02 7.43 4.47
N PRO A 20 16.83 7.33 3.39
CA PRO A 20 16.69 6.25 2.44
C PRO A 20 16.83 4.89 3.11
N PHE A 21 15.85 4.01 2.92
CA PHE A 21 15.96 2.63 3.39
C PHE A 21 17.04 1.89 2.59
N ARG A 22 18.00 1.28 3.31
CA ARG A 22 19.07 0.46 2.73
C ARG A 22 18.87 -0.99 3.15
N PHE A 23 18.88 -1.89 2.17
CA PHE A 23 18.80 -3.32 2.44
C PHE A 23 20.10 -3.80 3.12
N ASP A 24 20.00 -4.42 4.29
CA ASP A 24 21.13 -5.12 4.91
C ASP A 24 21.14 -6.57 4.42
N VAL A 25 21.67 -6.79 3.22
CA VAL A 25 21.69 -8.12 2.57
C VAL A 25 22.98 -8.92 2.82
N GLY A 26 24.05 -8.30 3.32
CA GLY A 26 25.30 -8.98 3.73
C GLY A 26 25.80 -10.11 2.81
N HIS A 27 26.49 -11.10 3.41
CA HIS A 27 26.66 -12.44 2.84
C HIS A 27 25.72 -13.37 3.61
N VAL A 28 24.60 -13.74 2.98
CA VAL A 28 23.58 -14.60 3.58
C VAL A 28 23.67 -15.96 2.88
N PRO A 29 23.92 -17.07 3.62
CA PRO A 29 23.84 -18.41 3.06
C PRO A 29 22.44 -18.69 2.48
N GLY A 30 22.37 -19.32 1.30
CA GLY A 30 21.10 -19.62 0.63
C GLY A 30 20.72 -18.58 -0.42
N ASP A 31 21.20 -18.75 -1.66
CA ASP A 31 20.95 -17.79 -2.74
C ASP A 31 19.54 -17.89 -3.35
N ARG A 32 18.78 -18.96 -3.01
CA ARG A 32 17.42 -19.16 -3.53
C ARG A 32 16.38 -18.63 -2.53
N PRO A 33 15.33 -17.91 -2.97
CA PRO A 33 14.28 -17.40 -2.09
C PRO A 33 13.64 -18.45 -1.17
N ALA A 34 13.51 -19.69 -1.62
CA ALA A 34 12.95 -20.77 -0.81
C ALA A 34 13.87 -21.20 0.35
N ASP A 35 15.19 -21.17 0.15
CA ASP A 35 16.16 -21.52 1.18
C ASP A 35 16.18 -20.42 2.27
N LEU A 36 16.17 -19.14 1.84
CA LEU A 36 16.01 -17.98 2.74
C LEU A 36 14.69 -18.02 3.50
N ALA A 37 13.61 -18.48 2.88
CA ALA A 37 12.31 -18.60 3.55
C ALA A 37 12.35 -19.63 4.69
N ARG A 38 13.01 -20.78 4.46
CA ARG A 38 13.19 -21.82 5.49
C ARG A 38 14.10 -21.34 6.61
N GLU A 39 15.18 -20.64 6.29
CA GLU A 39 16.08 -20.06 7.29
C GLU A 39 15.35 -19.03 8.15
N ALA A 40 14.60 -18.11 7.53
CA ALA A 40 13.79 -17.13 8.24
C ALA A 40 12.76 -17.80 9.17
N LEU A 41 12.10 -18.86 8.71
CA LEU A 41 11.18 -19.65 9.53
C LEU A 41 11.88 -20.33 10.72
N GLY A 42 13.10 -20.84 10.53
CA GLY A 42 13.91 -21.38 11.62
C GLY A 42 14.25 -20.31 12.66
N LEU A 43 14.73 -19.15 12.23
CA LEU A 43 15.07 -18.03 13.10
C LEU A 43 13.85 -17.42 13.82
N LEU A 44 12.69 -17.43 13.16
CA LEU A 44 11.41 -17.02 13.77
C LEU A 44 10.83 -18.09 14.70
N GLY A 45 11.32 -19.34 14.64
CA GLY A 45 10.89 -20.41 15.53
C GLY A 45 11.14 -20.11 17.02
N ASP A 46 12.08 -19.21 17.30
CA ASP A 46 12.39 -18.72 18.66
C ASP A 46 11.72 -17.37 18.96
N ASP A 47 11.05 -16.72 17.98
CA ASP A 47 10.30 -15.49 18.19
C ASP A 47 9.01 -15.81 19.00
N PRO A 48 8.85 -15.25 20.22
CA PRO A 48 7.72 -15.59 21.09
C PRO A 48 6.35 -15.36 20.44
N VAL A 49 6.26 -14.41 19.52
CA VAL A 49 5.02 -14.08 18.80
C VAL A 49 4.72 -15.14 17.75
N ALA A 50 5.72 -15.57 16.98
CA ALA A 50 5.56 -16.63 15.99
C ALA A 50 5.23 -17.98 16.65
N VAL A 51 5.84 -18.29 17.80
CA VAL A 51 5.53 -19.50 18.60
C VAL A 51 4.09 -19.48 19.10
N ARG A 52 3.62 -18.33 19.62
CA ARG A 52 2.24 -18.13 20.06
C ARG A 52 1.25 -18.29 18.90
N ALA A 53 1.64 -17.90 17.70
CA ALA A 53 0.88 -18.10 16.47
C ALA A 53 0.91 -19.55 15.94
N GLY A 54 1.59 -20.48 16.62
CA GLY A 54 1.59 -21.90 16.29
C GLY A 54 2.79 -22.38 15.47
N LEU A 55 3.77 -21.52 15.17
CA LEU A 55 5.01 -21.96 14.52
C LEU A 55 5.76 -22.95 15.44
N ARG A 56 6.35 -23.99 14.85
CA ARG A 56 7.17 -24.98 15.54
C ARG A 56 8.53 -25.08 14.85
N PRO A 57 9.62 -25.29 15.60
CA PRO A 57 10.91 -25.60 15.00
C PRO A 57 10.79 -26.77 14.01
N GLY A 58 11.42 -26.65 12.85
CA GLY A 58 11.38 -27.65 11.78
C GLY A 58 10.07 -27.71 10.96
N ALA A 59 9.12 -26.78 11.17
CA ALA A 59 7.85 -26.77 10.43
C ALA A 59 8.03 -26.64 8.90
N ALA A 60 9.17 -26.12 8.44
CA ALA A 60 9.47 -25.91 7.03
C ALA A 60 10.30 -27.04 6.38
N ASP A 61 10.83 -27.99 7.16
CA ASP A 61 11.84 -28.96 6.71
C ASP A 61 11.31 -29.90 5.61
N ARG A 62 10.00 -30.17 5.65
CA ARG A 62 9.32 -31.09 4.72
C ARG A 62 8.44 -30.36 3.70
N LEU A 63 8.41 -29.03 3.72
CA LEU A 63 7.62 -28.25 2.79
C LEU A 63 8.36 -28.10 1.47
N ASP A 64 7.62 -28.13 0.36
CA ASP A 64 8.16 -27.68 -0.92
C ASP A 64 8.45 -26.16 -0.90
N ASP A 65 9.11 -25.67 -1.95
CA ASP A 65 9.58 -24.29 -2.03
C ASP A 65 8.42 -23.27 -1.99
N ALA A 66 7.25 -23.60 -2.56
CA ALA A 66 6.09 -22.72 -2.56
C ALA A 66 5.42 -22.69 -1.18
N ALA A 67 5.25 -23.85 -0.55
CA ALA A 67 4.66 -23.99 0.77
C ALA A 67 5.53 -23.34 1.86
N ALA A 68 6.86 -23.42 1.77
CA ALA A 68 7.76 -22.71 2.69
C ALA A 68 7.57 -21.19 2.60
N ARG A 69 7.50 -20.64 1.38
CA ARG A 69 7.24 -19.19 1.15
C ARG A 69 5.86 -18.77 1.67
N GLN A 70 4.83 -19.58 1.43
CA GLN A 70 3.48 -19.32 1.95
C GLN A 70 3.43 -19.35 3.48
N LEU A 71 4.11 -20.31 4.12
CA LEU A 71 4.20 -20.38 5.57
C LEU A 71 4.89 -19.15 6.14
N LEU A 72 6.02 -18.72 5.56
CA LEU A 72 6.69 -17.49 5.98
C LEU A 72 5.77 -16.27 5.87
N ARG A 73 5.07 -16.11 4.74
CA ARG A 73 4.09 -15.04 4.56
C ARG A 73 2.99 -15.09 5.64
N ALA A 74 2.47 -16.27 5.95
CA ALA A 74 1.45 -16.44 6.98
C ALA A 74 1.97 -16.04 8.38
N VAL A 75 3.18 -16.49 8.74
CA VAL A 75 3.83 -16.14 10.01
C VAL A 75 4.05 -14.63 10.12
N LEU A 76 4.60 -13.99 9.09
CA LEU A 76 4.81 -12.54 9.08
C LEU A 76 3.48 -11.76 9.12
N THR A 77 2.41 -12.31 8.55
CA THR A 77 1.08 -11.69 8.59
C THR A 77 0.53 -11.60 10.01
N VAL A 78 0.67 -12.66 10.81
CA VAL A 78 0.16 -12.72 12.20
C VAL A 78 1.12 -12.13 13.24
N ARG A 79 2.37 -11.84 12.84
CA ARG A 79 3.39 -11.29 13.74
C ARG A 79 3.03 -9.87 14.19
N GLU A 80 2.91 -9.66 15.49
CA GLU A 80 2.79 -8.34 16.11
C GLU A 80 4.00 -7.42 15.79
N PRO A 81 3.81 -6.09 15.85
CA PRO A 81 4.93 -5.15 15.76
C PRO A 81 5.96 -5.44 16.87
N GLY A 82 7.23 -5.44 16.52
CA GLY A 82 8.30 -5.70 17.48
C GLY A 82 9.65 -5.85 16.79
N PRO A 83 10.75 -5.70 17.56
CA PRO A 83 12.10 -5.78 17.01
C PRO A 83 12.37 -7.15 16.40
N LEU A 84 13.21 -7.19 15.38
CA LEU A 84 13.79 -8.42 14.83
C LEU A 84 15.23 -8.51 15.30
N SER A 85 15.70 -9.74 15.57
CA SER A 85 17.13 -9.95 15.78
C SER A 85 17.90 -9.55 14.51
N THR A 86 19.16 -9.13 14.64
CA THR A 86 19.98 -8.75 13.48
C THR A 86 20.07 -9.88 12.44
N GLY A 87 20.17 -11.14 12.89
CA GLY A 87 20.19 -12.30 11.99
C GLY A 87 18.88 -12.47 11.22
N THR A 88 17.75 -12.47 11.92
CA THR A 88 16.42 -12.59 11.30
C THR A 88 16.16 -11.44 10.33
N ALA A 89 16.53 -10.22 10.70
CA ALA A 89 16.34 -9.04 9.86
C ALA A 89 17.09 -9.12 8.53
N ARG A 90 18.35 -9.59 8.53
CA ARG A 90 19.14 -9.78 7.30
C ARG A 90 18.57 -10.84 6.37
N VAL A 91 18.20 -12.00 6.91
CA VAL A 91 17.64 -13.10 6.10
C VAL A 91 16.33 -12.67 5.46
N LEU A 92 15.48 -11.95 6.21
CA LEU A 92 14.23 -11.39 5.68
C LEU A 92 14.49 -10.32 4.61
N ASP A 93 15.49 -9.45 4.79
CA ASP A 93 15.84 -8.45 3.76
C ASP A 93 16.33 -9.14 2.48
N ALA A 94 17.21 -10.12 2.58
CA ALA A 94 17.67 -10.90 1.42
C ALA A 94 16.50 -11.62 0.72
N PHE A 95 15.60 -12.25 1.49
CA PHE A 95 14.41 -12.90 0.97
C PHE A 95 13.50 -11.92 0.20
N LEU A 96 13.15 -10.80 0.83
CA LEU A 96 12.23 -9.80 0.25
C LEU A 96 12.84 -9.09 -0.96
N VAL A 97 14.15 -8.83 -0.96
CA VAL A 97 14.86 -8.35 -2.16
C VAL A 97 14.78 -9.38 -3.28
N GLY A 98 15.02 -10.66 -2.99
CA GLY A 98 14.85 -11.74 -3.97
C GLY A 98 13.44 -11.81 -4.55
N GLU A 99 12.41 -11.74 -3.69
CA GLU A 99 10.99 -11.71 -4.10
C GLU A 99 10.63 -10.49 -4.95
N ARG A 100 11.24 -9.33 -4.66
CA ARG A 100 11.09 -8.12 -5.48
C ARG A 100 11.74 -8.29 -6.84
N LEU A 101 13.00 -8.74 -6.89
CA LEU A 101 13.76 -8.88 -8.14
C LEU A 101 13.21 -9.98 -9.06
N ALA A 102 12.50 -10.96 -8.51
CA ALA A 102 11.83 -12.01 -9.28
C ALA A 102 10.55 -11.53 -10.00
N ARG A 103 10.10 -10.29 -9.76
CA ARG A 103 8.89 -9.72 -10.37
C ARG A 103 9.24 -8.52 -11.24
N ASP A 104 8.60 -8.44 -12.41
CA ASP A 104 8.72 -7.26 -13.27
C ASP A 104 8.14 -6.04 -12.56
N THR A 105 8.93 -4.97 -12.52
CA THR A 105 8.51 -3.68 -11.96
C THR A 105 8.06 -2.77 -13.10
N VAL A 106 6.95 -2.06 -12.89
CA VAL A 106 6.45 -1.06 -13.84
C VAL A 106 6.85 0.33 -13.34
N ASP A 107 7.50 1.13 -14.19
CA ASP A 107 7.77 2.53 -13.88
C ASP A 107 6.49 3.36 -14.07
N ALA A 108 6.05 4.02 -13.00
CA ALA A 108 4.84 4.82 -12.99
C ALA A 108 4.86 5.97 -14.01
N THR A 109 6.04 6.54 -14.29
CA THR A 109 6.19 7.66 -15.25
C THR A 109 6.11 7.20 -16.70
N SER A 110 6.38 5.92 -16.95
CA SER A 110 6.33 5.30 -18.28
C SER A 110 4.91 4.93 -18.73
N LEU A 111 3.94 4.92 -17.81
CA LEU A 111 2.56 4.57 -18.13
C LEU A 111 1.96 5.59 -19.11
N PRO A 112 1.15 5.15 -20.08
CA PRO A 112 0.42 6.09 -20.93
C PRO A 112 -0.63 6.83 -20.10
N THR A 113 -0.86 8.09 -20.44
CA THR A 113 -1.83 8.92 -19.72
C THR A 113 -3.27 8.52 -20.06
N VAL A 114 -4.23 9.02 -19.29
CA VAL A 114 -5.65 8.88 -19.63
C VAL A 114 -5.94 9.53 -20.99
N ARG A 115 -5.30 10.66 -21.31
CA ARG A 115 -5.39 11.30 -22.63
C ARG A 115 -4.95 10.37 -23.77
N ASP A 116 -3.86 9.63 -23.56
CA ASP A 116 -3.30 8.72 -24.57
C ASP A 116 -4.18 7.47 -24.78
N THR A 117 -4.81 6.98 -23.72
CA THR A 117 -5.54 5.70 -23.71
C THR A 117 -7.04 5.83 -23.89
N ILE A 118 -7.62 6.99 -23.60
CA ILE A 118 -9.06 7.26 -23.69
C ILE A 118 -9.27 8.52 -24.54
N PRO A 119 -9.30 8.38 -25.88
CA PRO A 119 -9.52 9.51 -26.78
C PRO A 119 -10.82 10.25 -26.46
N HIS A 120 -10.78 11.58 -26.54
CA HIS A 120 -11.94 12.46 -26.33
C HIS A 120 -12.55 12.42 -24.93
N THR A 121 -11.83 11.91 -23.93
CA THR A 121 -12.24 12.05 -22.52
C THR A 121 -12.52 13.51 -22.17
N THR A 122 -13.55 13.73 -21.36
CA THR A 122 -13.88 15.03 -20.76
C THR A 122 -13.18 15.24 -19.42
N TYR A 123 -12.40 14.25 -18.98
CA TYR A 123 -11.69 14.29 -17.72
C TYR A 123 -10.58 15.34 -17.74
N ARG A 124 -10.63 16.30 -16.81
CA ARG A 124 -9.79 17.52 -16.85
C ARG A 124 -8.33 17.32 -16.47
N ALA A 125 -7.99 16.21 -15.79
CA ALA A 125 -6.61 15.87 -15.42
C ALA A 125 -6.05 14.72 -16.27
N ASP A 126 -6.54 14.56 -17.50
CA ASP A 126 -6.24 13.44 -18.39
C ASP A 126 -4.75 13.32 -18.79
N ASP A 127 -4.01 14.42 -18.84
CA ASP A 127 -2.58 14.46 -19.20
C ASP A 127 -1.61 14.12 -18.08
N ARG A 128 -2.06 14.19 -16.82
CA ARG A 128 -1.24 13.91 -15.63
C ARG A 128 -1.71 12.67 -14.88
N THR A 129 -2.73 11.99 -15.38
CA THR A 129 -3.27 10.79 -14.76
C THR A 129 -3.07 9.56 -15.65
N ALA A 130 -2.99 8.39 -15.03
CA ALA A 130 -2.96 7.11 -15.73
C ALA A 130 -3.96 6.13 -15.09
N LEU A 131 -4.54 5.25 -15.89
CA LEU A 131 -5.32 4.11 -15.42
C LEU A 131 -4.52 2.85 -15.70
N TRP A 132 -4.18 2.10 -14.66
CA TRP A 132 -3.33 0.91 -14.79
C TRP A 132 -3.92 -0.28 -14.04
N GLN A 133 -4.10 -1.39 -14.74
CA GLN A 133 -4.55 -2.64 -14.14
C GLN A 133 -3.33 -3.51 -13.78
N GLY A 134 -3.16 -3.84 -12.51
CA GLY A 134 -2.05 -4.67 -12.05
C GLY A 134 -1.86 -4.70 -10.54
N ASP A 135 -0.79 -5.36 -10.09
CA ASP A 135 -0.40 -5.45 -8.69
C ASP A 135 0.34 -4.17 -8.26
N ILE A 136 -0.29 -3.33 -7.43
CA ILE A 136 0.32 -2.08 -6.95
C ILE A 136 1.70 -2.28 -6.30
N THR A 137 1.98 -3.48 -5.77
CA THR A 137 3.25 -3.78 -5.11
C THR A 137 4.42 -3.97 -6.07
N THR A 138 4.18 -3.95 -7.39
CA THR A 138 5.20 -3.95 -8.44
C THR A 138 5.31 -2.61 -9.16
N LEU A 139 4.58 -1.59 -8.72
CA LEU A 139 4.61 -0.26 -9.34
C LEU A 139 5.69 0.62 -8.69
N GLY A 140 6.67 1.03 -9.47
CA GLY A 140 7.70 2.01 -9.12
C GLY A 140 7.15 3.43 -9.23
N ALA A 141 6.36 3.85 -8.24
CA ALA A 141 5.97 5.24 -8.01
C ALA A 141 6.73 5.82 -6.80
N ASP A 142 6.70 7.13 -6.58
CA ASP A 142 7.26 7.69 -5.35
C ASP A 142 6.43 7.23 -4.13
N ALA A 143 5.11 7.27 -4.23
CA ALA A 143 4.21 6.77 -3.20
C ALA A 143 3.10 5.88 -3.78
N VAL A 144 2.80 4.78 -3.07
CA VAL A 144 1.61 3.97 -3.30
C VAL A 144 0.64 4.12 -2.13
N VAL A 145 -0.65 4.04 -2.40
CA VAL A 145 -1.69 4.16 -1.37
C VAL A 145 -2.13 2.78 -0.93
N ASN A 146 -2.17 2.59 0.39
CA ASN A 146 -2.74 1.43 1.05
C ASN A 146 -4.11 1.80 1.66
N ALA A 147 -5.15 1.07 1.28
CA ALA A 147 -6.45 1.12 1.96
C ALA A 147 -6.37 0.33 3.28
N ALA A 148 -6.00 1.02 4.34
CA ALA A 148 -5.79 0.46 5.68
C ALA A 148 -7.09 0.40 6.49
N ASN A 149 -7.06 -0.37 7.58
CA ASN A 149 -8.05 -0.31 8.65
C ASN A 149 -7.61 0.70 9.74
N SER A 150 -8.50 1.08 10.65
CA SER A 150 -8.24 2.13 11.66
C SER A 150 -7.12 1.80 12.66
N ALA A 151 -6.69 0.54 12.78
CA ALA A 151 -5.53 0.20 13.60
C ALA A 151 -4.21 0.54 12.91
N LEU A 152 -4.16 0.71 11.58
CA LEU A 152 -2.95 0.98 10.78
C LEU A 152 -1.85 -0.09 10.83
N LEU A 153 -2.03 -1.16 11.61
CA LEU A 153 -1.05 -2.23 11.79
C LEU A 153 -1.08 -3.29 10.68
N GLY A 154 -1.74 -3.01 9.56
CA GLY A 154 -1.93 -3.96 8.48
C GLY A 154 -2.98 -5.04 8.76
N CYS A 155 -3.07 -6.00 7.85
CA CYS A 155 -3.94 -7.16 7.98
C CYS A 155 -3.26 -8.29 8.77
N PHE A 156 -3.97 -8.89 9.73
CA PHE A 156 -3.49 -10.04 10.52
C PHE A 156 -4.09 -11.38 10.08
N ALA A 157 -4.89 -11.40 9.00
CA ALA A 157 -5.45 -12.63 8.46
C ALA A 157 -4.54 -13.19 7.35
N PRO A 158 -3.88 -14.35 7.54
CA PRO A 158 -3.04 -14.96 6.52
C PRO A 158 -3.76 -15.12 5.19
N MET A 159 -3.09 -14.74 4.10
CA MET A 159 -3.58 -14.87 2.73
C MET A 159 -4.93 -14.18 2.45
N HIS A 160 -5.36 -13.27 3.32
CA HIS A 160 -6.58 -12.50 3.09
C HIS A 160 -6.40 -11.65 1.82
N PRO A 161 -7.34 -11.72 0.85
CA PRO A 161 -7.22 -11.03 -0.44
C PRO A 161 -7.60 -9.54 -0.29
N CYS A 162 -6.85 -8.80 0.53
CA CYS A 162 -6.95 -7.35 0.65
C CYS A 162 -5.63 -6.67 0.30
N ILE A 163 -5.72 -5.42 -0.17
CA ILE A 163 -4.56 -4.62 -0.55
C ILE A 163 -3.60 -4.39 0.63
N ASP A 164 -4.15 -4.25 1.84
CA ASP A 164 -3.39 -4.08 3.07
C ASP A 164 -2.48 -5.30 3.35
N ASN A 165 -2.99 -6.52 3.13
CA ASN A 165 -2.17 -7.73 3.23
C ASN A 165 -1.08 -7.76 2.14
N ALA A 166 -1.42 -7.41 0.90
CA ALA A 166 -0.48 -7.41 -0.22
C ALA A 166 0.68 -6.43 0.01
N VAL A 167 0.36 -5.17 0.38
CA VAL A 167 1.35 -4.12 0.66
C VAL A 167 2.25 -4.50 1.83
N HIS A 168 1.69 -4.94 2.97
CA HIS A 168 2.51 -5.34 4.11
C HIS A 168 3.37 -6.58 3.83
N ALA A 169 2.86 -7.57 3.08
CA ALA A 169 3.62 -8.75 2.71
C ALA A 169 4.81 -8.42 1.79
N ALA A 170 4.61 -7.51 0.84
CA ALA A 170 5.66 -7.09 -0.10
C ALA A 170 6.67 -6.12 0.51
N ALA A 171 6.24 -5.20 1.38
CA ALA A 171 7.12 -4.24 2.05
C ALA A 171 7.96 -4.88 3.17
N GLY A 172 7.40 -5.88 3.85
CA GLY A 172 8.01 -6.57 4.98
C GLY A 172 7.62 -6.00 6.34
N PRO A 173 8.09 -6.64 7.43
CA PRO A 173 7.62 -6.38 8.80
C PRO A 173 7.96 -4.98 9.34
N ARG A 174 8.96 -4.31 8.78
CA ARG A 174 9.34 -2.94 9.18
C ARG A 174 8.24 -1.91 8.88
N LEU A 175 7.44 -2.13 7.83
CA LEU A 175 6.27 -1.29 7.53
C LEU A 175 5.29 -1.26 8.72
N ARG A 176 5.01 -2.43 9.30
CA ARG A 176 4.16 -2.55 10.49
C ARG A 176 4.79 -1.92 11.73
N ALA A 177 6.12 -1.97 11.87
CA ALA A 177 6.83 -1.34 12.98
C ALA A 177 6.72 0.20 12.93
N ASP A 178 6.82 0.80 11.75
CA ASP A 178 6.60 2.25 11.58
C ASP A 178 5.15 2.61 11.90
N CYS A 179 4.18 1.88 11.34
CA CYS A 179 2.77 2.08 11.67
C CYS A 179 2.52 2.00 13.18
N HIS A 180 3.10 1.01 13.86
CA HIS A 180 2.98 0.89 15.31
C HIS A 180 3.55 2.11 16.04
N THR A 181 4.72 2.60 15.64
CA THR A 181 5.33 3.80 16.21
C THR A 181 4.40 5.01 16.05
N ILE A 182 3.85 5.23 14.86
CA ILE A 182 2.89 6.31 14.59
C ILE A 182 1.66 6.18 15.49
N MET A 183 1.06 4.99 15.55
CA MET A 183 -0.18 4.76 16.29
C MET A 183 0.03 4.85 17.81
N SER A 184 1.19 4.43 18.32
CA SER A 184 1.57 4.60 19.72
C SER A 184 1.75 6.08 20.09
N LEU A 185 2.32 6.90 19.19
CA LEU A 185 2.41 8.35 19.39
C LEU A 185 1.03 9.03 19.32
N GLN A 186 0.16 8.58 18.41
CA GLN A 186 -1.19 9.13 18.25
C GLN A 186 -2.11 8.78 19.43
N GLY A 187 -1.97 7.58 20.00
CA GLY A 187 -2.73 7.14 21.18
C GLY A 187 -4.20 6.80 20.93
N HIS A 188 -4.67 6.82 19.67
CA HIS A 188 -6.03 6.42 19.29
C HIS A 188 -6.07 5.87 17.85
N PRO A 189 -7.11 5.10 17.47
CA PRO A 189 -7.30 4.60 16.10
C PRO A 189 -7.35 5.73 15.06
N GLU A 190 -6.86 5.45 13.85
CA GLU A 190 -6.82 6.40 12.75
C GLU A 190 -8.25 6.72 12.28
N PRO A 191 -8.65 8.00 12.22
CA PRO A 191 -9.96 8.40 11.74
C PRO A 191 -10.19 8.08 10.26
N THR A 192 -11.43 7.72 9.91
CA THR A 192 -11.84 7.59 8.51
C THR A 192 -11.63 8.89 7.74
N GLY A 193 -11.08 8.81 6.52
CA GLY A 193 -10.84 9.95 5.65
C GLY A 193 -9.54 10.71 5.94
N THR A 194 -8.67 10.15 6.78
CA THR A 194 -7.34 10.69 7.10
C THR A 194 -6.24 9.73 6.62
N ALA A 195 -4.98 10.17 6.66
CA ALA A 195 -3.85 9.39 6.14
C ALA A 195 -2.57 9.55 6.99
N LYS A 196 -1.70 8.54 6.89
CA LYS A 196 -0.34 8.50 7.43
C LYS A 196 0.64 8.04 6.35
N ILE A 197 1.89 8.45 6.45
CA ILE A 197 2.93 8.05 5.49
C ILE A 197 4.06 7.30 6.19
N THR A 198 4.55 6.26 5.53
CA THR A 198 5.74 5.50 5.96
C THR A 198 6.65 5.27 4.76
N ARG A 199 7.83 4.70 5.00
CA ARG A 199 8.72 4.21 3.93
C ARG A 199 8.13 2.96 3.28
N GLY A 200 8.40 2.77 1.98
CA GLY A 200 7.95 1.61 1.22
C GLY A 200 8.81 0.35 1.39
N TYR A 201 9.97 0.47 2.03
CA TYR A 201 10.88 -0.64 2.33
C TYR A 201 11.26 -1.47 1.09
N HIS A 202 10.74 -2.69 0.97
CA HIS A 202 11.03 -3.61 -0.12
C HIS A 202 10.10 -3.46 -1.33
N LEU A 203 9.14 -2.53 -1.26
CA LEU A 203 8.38 -2.14 -2.43
C LEU A 203 9.30 -1.42 -3.45
N PRO A 204 8.97 -1.48 -4.75
CA PRO A 204 9.55 -0.56 -5.71
C PRO A 204 9.24 0.90 -5.41
N ALA A 205 8.10 1.16 -4.76
CA ALA A 205 7.71 2.47 -4.31
C ALA A 205 8.50 2.93 -3.07
N ARG A 206 8.83 4.22 -3.01
CA ARG A 206 9.65 4.80 -1.93
C ARG A 206 8.85 4.99 -0.64
N TYR A 207 7.56 5.26 -0.76
CA TYR A 207 6.65 5.55 0.36
C TYR A 207 5.33 4.78 0.24
N VAL A 208 4.68 4.59 1.38
CA VAL A 208 3.31 4.09 1.47
C VAL A 208 2.45 5.13 2.19
N LEU A 209 1.39 5.58 1.53
CA LEU A 209 0.34 6.41 2.09
C LEU A 209 -0.77 5.51 2.59
N HIS A 210 -0.92 5.37 3.90
CA HIS A 210 -1.94 4.57 4.53
C HIS A 210 -3.17 5.43 4.83
N THR A 211 -4.32 5.08 4.28
CA THR A 211 -5.56 5.82 4.53
C THR A 211 -6.70 4.90 4.91
N VAL A 212 -7.60 5.37 5.78
CA VAL A 212 -8.78 4.63 6.23
C VAL A 212 -9.99 5.12 5.45
N GLY A 213 -10.45 4.30 4.51
CA GLY A 213 -11.68 4.59 3.76
C GLY A 213 -12.96 4.32 4.57
N PRO A 214 -14.12 4.85 4.15
CA PRO A 214 -15.41 4.54 4.77
C PRO A 214 -15.80 3.07 4.56
N ILE A 215 -16.50 2.51 5.54
CA ILE A 215 -17.17 1.20 5.44
C ILE A 215 -18.62 1.45 5.05
N VAL A 216 -19.10 0.76 4.02
CA VAL A 216 -20.47 0.88 3.51
C VAL A 216 -21.16 -0.47 3.63
N ASP A 217 -22.15 -0.53 4.53
CA ASP A 217 -23.10 -1.63 4.64
C ASP A 217 -24.49 -1.08 4.34
N GLY A 218 -25.02 -1.38 3.16
CA GLY A 218 -26.26 -0.82 2.63
C GLY A 218 -26.08 0.41 1.74
N PRO A 219 -27.00 1.40 1.77
CA PRO A 219 -26.97 2.53 0.84
C PRO A 219 -25.79 3.47 1.09
N VAL A 220 -25.24 4.03 0.02
CA VAL A 220 -24.21 5.07 0.10
C VAL A 220 -24.83 6.36 0.61
N LEU A 221 -24.37 6.82 1.77
CA LEU A 221 -24.77 8.09 2.38
C LEU A 221 -23.79 9.20 2.02
N THR A 222 -24.22 10.46 2.14
CA THR A 222 -23.35 11.63 1.89
C THR A 222 -22.11 11.65 2.78
N LEU A 223 -22.18 11.08 4.00
CA LEU A 223 -21.01 10.96 4.86
C LEU A 223 -19.96 10.01 4.27
N HIS A 224 -20.37 8.92 3.60
CA HIS A 224 -19.46 7.99 2.93
C HIS A 224 -18.76 8.69 1.76
N GLN A 225 -19.52 9.46 0.96
CA GLN A 225 -18.97 10.21 -0.17
C GLN A 225 -17.92 11.23 0.31
N ARG A 226 -18.23 12.01 1.34
CA ARG A 226 -17.30 12.98 1.93
C ARG A 226 -16.07 12.32 2.52
N ALA A 227 -16.23 11.19 3.21
CA ALA A 227 -15.14 10.44 3.82
C ALA A 227 -14.21 9.85 2.76
N LEU A 228 -14.75 9.27 1.68
CA LEU A 228 -13.95 8.76 0.57
C LEU A 228 -13.16 9.88 -0.11
N ALA A 229 -13.82 11.01 -0.45
CA ALA A 229 -13.14 12.18 -0.99
C ALA A 229 -12.07 12.73 -0.02
N SER A 230 -12.30 12.66 1.28
CA SER A 230 -11.32 13.05 2.30
C SER A 230 -10.09 12.15 2.28
N ALA A 231 -10.26 10.82 2.13
CA ALA A 231 -9.15 9.87 2.05
C ALA A 231 -8.20 10.18 0.87
N TYR A 232 -8.75 10.47 -0.32
CA TYR A 232 -7.95 10.88 -1.47
C TYR A 232 -7.22 12.21 -1.23
N ARG A 233 -7.93 13.24 -0.74
CA ARG A 233 -7.31 14.55 -0.42
C ARG A 233 -6.20 14.41 0.62
N ALA A 234 -6.44 13.71 1.71
CA ALA A 234 -5.45 13.51 2.78
C ALA A 234 -4.17 12.81 2.26
N CYS A 235 -4.30 11.87 1.32
CA CYS A 235 -3.13 11.26 0.69
C CYS A 235 -2.36 12.25 -0.18
N LEU A 236 -3.05 13.06 -0.99
CA LEU A 236 -2.43 14.06 -1.86
C LEU A 236 -1.77 15.18 -1.05
N ASP A 237 -2.44 15.68 -0.02
CA ASP A 237 -1.93 16.71 0.89
C ASP A 237 -0.65 16.21 1.58
N LEU A 238 -0.68 15.01 2.16
CA LEU A 238 0.48 14.43 2.85
C LEU A 238 1.64 14.11 1.90
N ALA A 239 1.34 13.64 0.69
CA ALA A 239 2.35 13.46 -0.36
C ALA A 239 2.97 14.78 -0.80
N ALA A 240 2.20 15.87 -0.80
CA ALA A 240 2.70 17.19 -1.16
C ALA A 240 3.65 17.77 -0.11
N GLU A 241 3.46 17.43 1.17
CA GLU A 241 4.33 17.82 2.30
C GLU A 241 5.73 17.19 2.26
N VAL A 242 5.92 16.06 1.55
CA VAL A 242 7.19 15.34 1.48
C VAL A 242 7.93 15.68 0.20
N ASP A 243 9.15 16.19 0.36
CA ASP A 243 10.02 16.54 -0.76
C ASP A 243 10.36 15.32 -1.61
N GLY A 244 10.30 15.51 -2.93
CA GLY A 244 10.67 14.48 -3.90
C GLY A 244 9.59 13.44 -4.19
N ILE A 245 8.40 13.51 -3.58
CA ILE A 245 7.22 12.76 -4.09
C ILE A 245 6.63 13.56 -5.25
N ARG A 246 6.70 13.00 -6.47
CA ARG A 246 6.11 13.57 -7.69
C ARG A 246 5.13 12.61 -8.38
N SER A 247 5.09 11.35 -7.95
CA SER A 247 4.14 10.35 -8.44
C SER A 247 3.41 9.62 -7.32
N VAL A 248 2.08 9.52 -7.43
CA VAL A 248 1.22 8.86 -6.43
C VAL A 248 0.29 7.85 -7.10
N ALA A 249 0.30 6.60 -6.63
CA ALA A 249 -0.59 5.56 -7.12
C ALA A 249 -1.67 5.19 -6.10
N PHE A 250 -2.94 5.39 -6.46
CA PHE A 250 -4.10 5.04 -5.67
C PHE A 250 -4.59 3.64 -6.00
N CYS A 251 -4.79 2.79 -4.98
CA CYS A 251 -5.62 1.60 -5.11
C CYS A 251 -7.12 1.97 -5.07
N GLY A 252 -8.01 1.01 -5.35
CA GLY A 252 -9.45 1.14 -5.09
C GLY A 252 -9.77 1.25 -3.60
N ILE A 253 -9.79 2.48 -3.06
CA ILE A 253 -10.12 2.72 -1.64
C ILE A 253 -11.59 2.34 -1.39
N SER A 254 -11.80 1.49 -0.39
CA SER A 254 -13.11 0.97 0.06
C SER A 254 -13.91 0.10 -0.92
N THR A 255 -13.44 -0.17 -2.14
CA THR A 255 -14.22 -0.92 -3.15
C THR A 255 -14.15 -2.45 -3.02
N GLY A 256 -13.31 -2.96 -2.12
CA GLY A 256 -13.22 -4.37 -1.76
C GLY A 256 -14.06 -4.71 -0.53
N VAL A 257 -13.41 -5.21 0.53
CA VAL A 257 -14.05 -5.68 1.78
C VAL A 257 -14.92 -4.60 2.46
N PHE A 258 -14.67 -3.32 2.22
CA PHE A 258 -15.44 -2.21 2.82
C PHE A 258 -16.70 -1.82 2.03
N GLY A 259 -17.01 -2.50 0.92
CA GLY A 259 -18.35 -2.50 0.33
C GLY A 259 -18.75 -1.25 -0.47
N TYR A 260 -17.85 -0.30 -0.72
CA TYR A 260 -18.20 0.89 -1.50
C TYR A 260 -18.43 0.50 -2.98
N PRO A 261 -19.59 0.87 -3.58
CA PRO A 261 -19.85 0.56 -4.98
C PRO A 261 -18.80 1.16 -5.93
N ARG A 262 -18.26 0.32 -6.83
CA ARG A 262 -17.09 0.65 -7.68
C ARG A 262 -17.29 1.90 -8.54
N THR A 263 -18.38 2.00 -9.30
CA THR A 263 -18.61 3.14 -10.21
C THR A 263 -18.77 4.48 -9.46
N PRO A 264 -19.59 4.59 -8.41
CA PRO A 264 -19.60 5.78 -7.56
C PRO A 264 -18.25 6.11 -6.89
N ALA A 265 -17.48 5.09 -6.45
CA ALA A 265 -16.15 5.31 -5.88
C ALA A 265 -15.16 5.87 -6.91
N ALA A 266 -15.15 5.32 -8.12
CA ALA A 266 -14.29 5.77 -9.21
C ALA A 266 -14.55 7.24 -9.57
N ARG A 267 -15.82 7.65 -9.63
CA ARG A 267 -16.20 9.06 -9.85
C ARG A 267 -15.64 9.98 -8.78
N ILE A 268 -15.82 9.61 -7.51
CA ILE A 268 -15.28 10.38 -6.38
C ILE A 268 -13.76 10.47 -6.45
N ALA A 269 -13.07 9.38 -6.78
CA ALA A 269 -11.62 9.35 -6.94
C ALA A 269 -11.17 10.31 -8.05
N LEU A 270 -11.80 10.23 -9.22
CA LEU A 270 -11.49 11.06 -10.39
C LEU A 270 -11.73 12.54 -10.10
N ASP A 271 -12.91 12.89 -9.60
CA ASP A 271 -13.30 14.26 -9.30
C ASP A 271 -12.41 14.88 -8.23
N THR A 272 -12.14 14.13 -7.15
CA THR A 272 -11.33 14.62 -6.03
C THR A 272 -9.89 14.88 -6.44
N VAL A 273 -9.28 13.95 -7.19
CA VAL A 273 -7.90 14.11 -7.66
C VAL A 273 -7.81 15.26 -8.66
N ALA A 274 -8.77 15.39 -9.57
CA ALA A 274 -8.76 16.48 -10.54
C ALA A 274 -8.93 17.84 -9.86
N ASP A 275 -9.88 17.99 -8.93
CA ASP A 275 -10.05 19.21 -8.13
C ASP A 275 -8.75 19.59 -7.40
N TRP A 276 -8.07 18.60 -6.82
CA TRP A 276 -6.83 18.84 -6.11
C TRP A 276 -5.70 19.27 -7.06
N LEU A 277 -5.57 18.64 -8.23
CA LEU A 277 -4.55 18.94 -9.24
C LEU A 277 -4.78 20.29 -9.95
N ASP A 278 -6.02 20.76 -10.01
CA ASP A 278 -6.37 22.10 -10.50
C ASP A 278 -5.93 23.18 -9.51
N LEU A 279 -6.06 22.92 -8.20
CA LEU A 279 -5.63 23.83 -7.13
C LEU A 279 -4.10 23.83 -6.92
N HIS A 280 -3.43 22.72 -7.26
CA HIS A 280 -1.99 22.54 -7.10
C HIS A 280 -1.33 22.18 -8.44
N PRO A 281 -1.33 23.10 -9.41
CA PRO A 281 -0.73 22.84 -10.72
C PRO A 281 0.75 22.43 -10.55
N GLU A 282 1.20 21.51 -11.39
CA GLU A 282 2.59 21.02 -11.45
C GLU A 282 3.13 20.28 -10.20
N ARG A 283 2.30 20.09 -9.14
CA ARG A 283 2.79 19.41 -7.93
C ARG A 283 3.12 17.95 -8.18
N PHE A 284 2.31 17.23 -8.96
CA PHE A 284 2.58 15.84 -9.34
C PHE A 284 2.78 15.71 -10.86
N ASP A 285 3.79 14.93 -11.24
CA ASP A 285 4.04 14.54 -12.63
C ASP A 285 3.07 13.44 -13.07
N ARG A 286 2.67 12.57 -12.12
CA ARG A 286 1.77 11.46 -12.40
C ARG A 286 0.92 11.06 -11.20
N VAL A 287 -0.39 10.97 -11.40
CA VAL A 287 -1.30 10.27 -10.48
C VAL A 287 -1.87 9.03 -11.15
N ILE A 288 -1.74 7.87 -10.51
CA ILE A 288 -2.11 6.58 -11.10
C ILE A 288 -3.33 6.03 -10.38
N TYR A 289 -4.39 5.72 -11.12
CA TYR A 289 -5.48 4.89 -10.65
C TYR A 289 -5.11 3.43 -10.91
N ASN A 290 -4.59 2.77 -9.87
CA ASN A 290 -4.36 1.33 -9.91
C ASN A 290 -5.67 0.58 -9.63
N VAL A 291 -6.03 -0.30 -10.56
CA VAL A 291 -7.14 -1.24 -10.45
C VAL A 291 -6.61 -2.66 -10.50
N TYR A 292 -7.33 -3.61 -9.89
CA TYR A 292 -6.93 -5.02 -9.91
C TYR A 292 -7.91 -5.87 -10.71
N THR A 293 -9.21 -5.74 -10.43
CA THR A 293 -10.25 -6.53 -11.09
C THR A 293 -10.74 -5.87 -12.38
N ASP A 294 -11.27 -6.68 -13.30
CA ASP A 294 -11.90 -6.19 -14.53
C ASP A 294 -13.11 -5.29 -14.24
N ASP A 295 -13.83 -5.57 -13.15
CA ASP A 295 -14.96 -4.74 -12.71
C ASP A 295 -14.51 -3.34 -12.26
N ASP A 296 -13.39 -3.24 -11.54
CA ASP A 296 -12.82 -1.94 -11.15
C ASP A 296 -12.33 -1.19 -12.40
N LEU A 297 -11.69 -1.90 -13.34
CA LEU A 297 -11.26 -1.31 -14.61
C LEU A 297 -12.46 -0.79 -15.42
N ALA A 298 -13.53 -1.58 -15.51
CA ALA A 298 -14.77 -1.19 -16.19
C ALA A 298 -15.42 0.03 -15.53
N ALA A 299 -15.44 0.09 -14.19
CA ALA A 299 -15.96 1.22 -13.45
C ALA A 299 -15.19 2.52 -13.72
N TYR A 300 -13.85 2.47 -13.70
CA TYR A 300 -13.02 3.63 -14.04
C TYR A 300 -13.16 4.05 -15.50
N ARG A 301 -13.16 3.09 -16.45
CA ARG A 301 -13.37 3.39 -17.88
C ARG A 301 -14.73 4.03 -18.12
N HIS A 302 -15.78 3.53 -17.49
CA HIS A 302 -17.12 4.11 -17.59
C HIS A 302 -17.13 5.56 -17.08
N ALA A 303 -16.51 5.82 -15.93
CA ALA A 303 -16.43 7.18 -15.37
C ALA A 303 -15.60 8.13 -16.24
N LEU A 304 -14.50 7.65 -16.84
CA LEU A 304 -13.62 8.44 -17.73
C LEU A 304 -14.19 8.70 -19.13
N THR A 305 -15.19 7.91 -19.55
CA THR A 305 -15.85 8.05 -20.86
C THR A 305 -17.23 8.70 -20.76
N GLU A 306 -17.69 9.04 -19.56
CA GLU A 306 -18.98 9.69 -19.41
C GLU A 306 -18.97 11.10 -20.01
N GLY A 307 -20.02 11.43 -20.78
CA GLY A 307 -20.11 12.71 -21.49
C GLY A 307 -19.22 12.81 -22.74
N THR A 308 -18.41 11.79 -23.04
CA THR A 308 -17.75 11.66 -24.34
C THR A 308 -18.79 11.32 -25.41
N ARG A 309 -18.80 12.03 -26.53
CA ARG A 309 -19.71 11.72 -27.64
C ARG A 309 -19.08 10.61 -28.49
N PRO A 310 -19.78 9.49 -28.75
CA PRO A 310 -19.35 8.56 -29.79
C PRO A 310 -19.36 9.27 -31.14
N ARG A 311 -18.41 8.92 -32.02
CA ARG A 311 -18.47 9.31 -33.43
C ARG A 311 -19.64 8.66 -34.14
#